data_AF-A0A0J5GEM6-F1
#
_entry.id   AF-A0A0J5GEM6-F1
#
_cell.length_a   1.000
_cell.length_b   1.000
_cell.length_c   1.000
_cell.angle_alpha   90.00
_cell.angle_beta   90.00
_cell.angle_gamma   90.00
#
_symmetry.space_group_name_H-M   'P 1'
#
loop_
_entity.id
_entity.type
_entity.pdbx_description
1 polymer ?
#
loop_
_entity_poly.entity_id
_entity_poly.type
_entity_poly.pdbx_seq_one_letter_code
_entity_poly.pdbx_strand_id
1 'polypeptide(L)'
;MSRFCTQCGTVNEADARFCDACGKPLKPRAPAPEAKPSASTALAPDTPLMPARRLPWPWLGGGIALLLLLAAAAWYWLQPQEPSKEVFMAAINQHLAQHDADYRRKVCLRNLPYGKQSLVTSPFDQASNAWLGELVKAGLYAAPQKISNGFFGEQLEYQQTDLARTAVVDGRLCVGSGIEAVAVTQWSPPQAMGELLVSQVRYDFQPRQPVAWLTPAIRRELFGEAGKGEARIMLLRKDGRWQVADDGERQALEAAVFMQALAKEGIERAGEQASTGLKAWLGRLFGPAEPSADDIWLALLDYSPLLASQQQGYAKQDCTALAQQPDTFSCRIRVGGGSERVLLSKNGDGVWQL
;
A
#
# COMPACT_ATOMS: atom_id res chain seq x y z
N MET A 1 -24.92 41.01 -3.40
CA MET A 1 -23.60 40.39 -3.67
C MET A 1 -23.50 39.18 -2.76
N SER A 2 -23.42 37.98 -3.34
CA SER A 2 -23.17 36.75 -2.60
C SER A 2 -21.77 36.77 -1.97
N ARG A 3 -21.55 35.96 -0.93
CA ARG A 3 -20.27 35.91 -0.21
C ARG A 3 -19.77 34.48 -0.05
N PHE A 4 -18.46 34.33 0.01
CA PHE A 4 -17.81 33.02 0.06
C PHE A 4 -17.42 32.67 1.50
N CYS A 5 -17.63 31.41 1.88
CA CYS A 5 -17.13 30.90 3.14
C CYS A 5 -15.61 30.73 3.06
N THR A 6 -14.87 31.37 3.96
CA THR A 6 -13.39 31.28 4.00
C THR A 6 -12.87 29.93 4.49
N GLN A 7 -13.76 29.04 4.93
CA GLN A 7 -13.40 27.73 5.47
C GLN A 7 -13.60 26.59 4.47
N CYS A 8 -14.65 26.64 3.66
CA CYS A 8 -14.98 25.57 2.70
C CYS A 8 -15.20 26.08 1.26
N GLY A 9 -15.17 27.39 1.01
CA GLY A 9 -15.32 27.97 -0.33
C GLY A 9 -16.76 28.11 -0.85
N THR A 10 -17.77 27.62 -0.13
CA THR A 10 -19.17 27.68 -0.57
C THR A 10 -19.69 29.12 -0.69
N VAL A 11 -20.48 29.39 -1.74
CA VAL A 11 -21.22 30.64 -1.93
C VAL A 11 -22.45 30.65 -1.04
N ASN A 12 -22.62 31.69 -0.24
CA ASN A 12 -23.77 31.88 0.65
C ASN A 12 -24.46 33.21 0.35
N GLU A 13 -25.71 33.33 0.81
CA GLU A 13 -26.45 34.58 0.74
C GLU A 13 -25.75 35.71 1.52
N ALA A 14 -26.06 36.95 1.11
CA ALA A 14 -25.34 38.15 1.55
C ALA A 14 -25.50 38.42 3.05
N ASP A 15 -26.61 37.97 3.61
CA ASP A 15 -27.13 38.21 4.95
C ASP A 15 -27.18 36.94 5.80
N ALA A 16 -26.71 35.79 5.28
CA ALA A 16 -26.62 34.56 6.07
C ALA A 16 -25.83 34.81 7.39
N ARG A 17 -26.03 34.01 8.42
CA ARG A 17 -25.22 34.11 9.66
C ARG A 17 -24.24 32.96 9.79
N PHE A 18 -24.56 31.84 9.16
CA PHE A 18 -23.79 30.61 9.11
C PHE A 18 -23.64 30.17 7.66
N CYS A 19 -22.66 29.30 7.38
CA CYS A 19 -22.49 28.69 6.07
C CYS A 19 -23.44 27.51 5.91
N ASP A 20 -24.15 27.45 4.77
CA ASP A 20 -25.15 26.41 4.49
C ASP A 20 -24.52 25.01 4.29
N ALA A 21 -23.23 24.96 3.92
CA ALA A 21 -22.53 23.70 3.69
C ALA A 21 -21.78 23.15 4.91
N CYS A 22 -21.17 24.00 5.74
CA CYS A 22 -20.31 23.56 6.85
C CYS A 22 -20.75 24.05 8.23
N GLY A 23 -21.83 24.84 8.33
CA GLY A 23 -22.40 25.32 9.59
C GLY A 23 -21.58 26.38 10.33
N LYS A 24 -20.39 26.76 9.84
CA LYS A 24 -19.53 27.74 10.52
C LYS A 24 -20.08 29.17 10.42
N PRO A 25 -19.95 30.00 11.47
CA PRO A 25 -20.43 31.38 11.47
C PRO A 25 -19.65 32.22 10.45
N LEU A 26 -20.38 33.07 9.73
CA LEU A 26 -19.82 33.98 8.71
C LEU A 26 -19.66 35.39 9.32
N LYS A 27 -18.52 36.03 9.06
CA LYS A 27 -18.18 37.33 9.66
C LYS A 27 -19.23 38.40 9.27
N PRO A 28 -19.82 39.13 10.24
CA PRO A 28 -20.78 40.20 9.94
C PRO A 28 -20.15 41.29 9.09
N ARG A 29 -20.86 41.74 8.05
CA ARG A 29 -20.47 42.89 7.24
C ARG A 29 -20.81 44.16 8.00
N ALA A 30 -19.84 45.06 8.19
CA ALA A 30 -20.10 46.39 8.70
C ALA A 30 -20.96 47.18 7.68
N PRO A 31 -22.01 47.90 8.10
CA PRO A 31 -22.83 48.68 7.18
C PRO A 31 -22.01 49.80 6.53
N ALA A 32 -22.16 49.96 5.22
CA ALA A 32 -21.54 51.03 4.46
C ALA A 32 -22.33 52.34 4.65
N PRO A 33 -21.68 53.51 4.75
CA PRO A 33 -22.38 54.79 4.88
C PRO A 33 -23.13 55.18 3.59
N GLU A 34 -24.35 55.67 3.74
CA GLU A 34 -25.20 56.21 2.68
C GLU A 34 -24.58 57.46 2.02
N ALA A 35 -24.52 57.44 0.68
CA ALA A 35 -24.16 58.60 -0.13
C ALA A 35 -25.40 59.47 -0.40
N LYS A 36 -25.34 60.74 -0.02
CA LYS A 36 -26.31 61.77 -0.45
C LYS A 36 -26.00 62.23 -1.89
N PRO A 37 -27.01 62.57 -2.71
CA PRO A 37 -26.80 63.15 -4.03
C PRO A 37 -26.79 64.68 -3.97
N SER A 38 -25.91 65.36 -4.72
CA SER A 38 -26.19 66.74 -5.15
C SER A 38 -25.37 67.17 -6.38
N ALA A 39 -25.96 68.12 -7.09
CA ALA A 39 -25.84 68.43 -8.50
C ALA A 39 -24.62 69.30 -8.92
N SER A 40 -24.43 69.31 -10.23
CA SER A 40 -23.53 70.13 -11.04
C SER A 40 -23.69 71.66 -10.82
N THR A 41 -22.60 72.44 -10.87
CA THR A 41 -22.41 73.67 -11.69
C THR A 41 -21.08 74.41 -11.37
N ALA A 42 -20.19 74.43 -12.39
CA ALA A 42 -19.35 75.53 -12.92
C ALA A 42 -18.33 76.40 -12.12
N LEU A 43 -17.18 76.58 -12.81
CA LEU A 43 -16.21 77.70 -12.90
C LEU A 43 -15.07 77.93 -11.87
N ALA A 44 -13.88 77.43 -12.25
CA ALA A 44 -12.55 78.10 -12.35
C ALA A 44 -11.87 78.71 -11.08
N PRO A 45 -10.58 79.06 -11.16
CA PRO A 45 -9.47 78.17 -10.86
C PRO A 45 -8.64 78.67 -9.67
N ASP A 46 -8.22 77.77 -8.80
CA ASP A 46 -6.99 77.97 -8.05
C ASP A 46 -6.39 76.60 -7.77
N THR A 47 -5.18 76.41 -8.28
CA THR A 47 -4.32 75.26 -8.05
C THR A 47 -3.80 75.29 -6.61
N PRO A 48 -4.18 74.36 -5.72
CA PRO A 48 -3.25 73.86 -4.74
C PRO A 48 -2.39 72.81 -5.44
N LEU A 49 -1.10 73.10 -5.56
CA LEU A 49 -0.06 72.11 -5.81
C LEU A 49 -0.22 70.98 -4.78
N MET A 50 -0.95 69.92 -5.13
CA MET A 50 -0.94 68.70 -4.35
C MET A 50 0.48 68.16 -4.36
N PRO A 51 1.09 67.88 -3.20
CA PRO A 51 2.37 67.20 -3.17
C PRO A 51 2.13 65.84 -3.84
N ALA A 52 2.91 65.56 -4.89
CA ALA A 52 2.95 64.25 -5.51
C ALA A 52 3.16 63.22 -4.39
N ARG A 53 2.08 62.54 -3.99
CA ARG A 53 2.12 61.49 -2.98
C ARG A 53 2.85 60.34 -3.65
N ARG A 54 4.18 60.40 -3.59
CA ARG A 54 5.09 59.34 -4.01
C ARG A 54 4.68 58.13 -3.19
N LEU A 55 3.89 57.25 -3.80
CA LEU A 55 3.58 55.95 -3.24
C LEU A 55 4.95 55.33 -2.94
N PRO A 56 5.29 55.04 -1.67
CA PRO A 56 6.62 54.57 -1.35
C PRO A 56 6.85 53.26 -2.11
N TRP A 57 7.73 53.36 -3.10
CA TRP A 57 8.29 52.31 -3.95
C TRP A 57 8.50 50.94 -3.26
N PRO A 58 8.83 50.82 -1.95
CA PRO A 58 8.94 49.50 -1.31
C PRO A 58 7.68 48.61 -1.33
N TRP A 59 6.47 49.15 -1.45
CA TRP A 59 5.25 48.33 -1.43
C TRP A 59 4.93 47.67 -2.79
N LEU A 60 5.32 48.31 -3.91
CA LEU A 60 5.27 47.70 -5.24
C LEU A 60 6.35 46.62 -5.40
N GLY A 61 7.54 46.84 -4.85
CA GLY A 61 8.62 45.84 -4.84
C GLY A 61 8.28 44.60 -4.02
N GLY A 62 7.70 44.77 -2.82
CA GLY A 62 7.31 43.66 -1.95
C GLY A 62 6.17 42.82 -2.53
N GLY A 63 5.15 43.46 -3.11
CA GLY A 63 4.02 42.74 -3.74
C GLY A 63 4.43 41.93 -4.98
N ILE A 64 5.30 42.49 -5.83
CA ILE A 64 5.81 41.79 -7.01
C ILE A 64 6.75 40.66 -6.61
N ALA A 65 7.64 40.87 -5.63
CA ALA A 65 8.52 39.81 -5.14
C ALA A 65 7.72 38.64 -4.53
N LEU A 66 6.66 38.93 -3.76
CA LEU A 66 5.77 37.90 -3.23
C LEU A 66 5.02 37.16 -4.33
N LEU A 67 4.51 37.86 -5.34
CA LEU A 67 3.84 37.24 -6.49
C LEU A 67 4.79 36.36 -7.30
N LEU A 68 6.03 36.81 -7.54
CA LEU A 68 7.04 36.01 -8.21
C LEU A 68 7.44 34.78 -7.39
N LEU A 69 7.54 34.89 -6.06
CA LEU A 69 7.77 33.74 -5.18
C LEU A 69 6.61 32.76 -5.21
N LEU A 70 5.36 33.23 -5.19
CA LEU A 70 4.18 32.38 -5.30
C LEU A 70 4.07 31.71 -6.68
N ALA A 71 4.37 32.43 -7.76
CA ALA A 71 4.39 31.89 -9.11
C ALA A 71 5.52 30.87 -9.29
N ALA A 72 6.72 31.14 -8.75
CA ALA A 72 7.83 30.20 -8.74
C ALA A 72 7.51 28.95 -7.91
N ALA A 73 6.88 29.12 -6.75
CA ALA A 73 6.42 28.01 -5.92
C ALA A 73 5.35 27.17 -6.64
N ALA A 74 4.37 27.81 -7.28
CA ALA A 74 3.35 27.13 -8.06
C ALA A 74 3.95 26.38 -9.26
N TRP A 75 4.90 27.01 -9.97
CA TRP A 75 5.60 26.38 -11.09
C TRP A 75 6.44 25.19 -10.63
N TYR A 76 7.17 25.32 -9.53
CA TYR A 76 7.91 24.22 -8.92
C TYR A 76 6.98 23.07 -8.51
N TRP A 77 5.79 23.38 -7.99
CA TRP A 77 4.79 22.37 -7.60
C TRP A 77 4.13 21.65 -8.79
N LEU A 78 4.15 22.27 -9.97
CA LEU A 78 3.60 21.73 -11.22
C LEU A 78 4.62 20.92 -12.03
N GLN A 79 5.92 20.93 -11.66
CA GLN A 79 6.91 20.15 -12.38
C GLN A 79 6.65 18.64 -12.23
N PRO A 80 6.86 17.86 -13.31
CA PRO A 80 6.76 16.41 -13.23
C PRO A 80 7.73 15.88 -12.18
N GLN A 81 7.25 15.00 -11.30
CA GLN A 81 8.07 14.37 -10.29
C GLN A 81 9.11 13.48 -10.95
N GLU A 82 10.37 13.77 -10.61
CA GLU A 82 11.47 12.86 -10.90
C GLU A 82 11.39 11.64 -9.99
N PRO A 83 11.79 10.46 -10.47
CA PRO A 83 11.83 9.26 -9.65
C PRO A 83 12.87 9.41 -8.55
N SER A 84 12.42 9.41 -7.29
CA SER A 84 13.30 9.41 -6.12
C SER A 84 12.76 8.48 -5.05
N LYS A 85 13.60 8.14 -4.07
CA LYS A 85 13.18 7.32 -2.93
C LYS A 85 12.03 7.97 -2.17
N GLU A 86 12.11 9.27 -1.95
CA GLU A 86 11.13 10.06 -1.20
C GLU A 86 9.78 10.11 -1.93
N VAL A 87 9.83 10.33 -3.26
CA VAL A 87 8.64 10.36 -4.11
C VAL A 87 7.95 9.00 -4.13
N PHE A 88 8.71 7.91 -4.31
CA PHE A 88 8.14 6.57 -4.30
C PHE A 88 7.62 6.16 -2.92
N MET A 89 8.35 6.48 -1.85
CA MET A 89 7.88 6.25 -0.48
C MET A 89 6.56 6.96 -0.20
N ALA A 90 6.42 8.23 -0.62
CA ALA A 90 5.18 8.99 -0.45
C ALA A 90 4.01 8.36 -1.21
N ALA A 91 4.23 7.96 -2.47
CA ALA A 91 3.23 7.31 -3.29
C ALA A 91 2.79 5.94 -2.73
N ILE A 92 3.75 5.14 -2.25
CA ILE A 92 3.48 3.85 -1.61
C ILE A 92 2.68 4.07 -0.32
N ASN A 93 3.13 4.94 0.58
CA ASN A 93 2.44 5.20 1.85
C ASN A 93 1.02 5.73 1.63
N GLN A 94 0.82 6.61 0.65
CA GLN A 94 -0.52 7.07 0.27
C GLN A 94 -1.41 5.90 -0.17
N HIS A 95 -0.90 5.02 -1.02
CA HIS A 95 -1.64 3.84 -1.49
C HIS A 95 -1.98 2.88 -0.34
N LEU A 96 -1.01 2.60 0.54
CA LEU A 96 -1.19 1.74 1.72
C LEU A 96 -2.29 2.30 2.65
N ALA A 97 -2.32 3.62 2.84
CA ALA A 97 -3.35 4.27 3.65
C ALA A 97 -4.74 4.21 3.01
N GLN A 98 -4.83 4.29 1.68
CA GLN A 98 -6.10 4.20 0.95
C GLN A 98 -6.68 2.78 0.92
N HIS A 99 -5.82 1.75 0.93
CA HIS A 99 -6.19 0.34 0.80
C HIS A 99 -6.03 -0.43 2.12
N ASP A 100 -6.32 0.24 3.23
CA ASP A 100 -5.96 -0.25 4.56
C ASP A 100 -6.53 -1.65 4.87
N ALA A 101 -7.77 -1.92 4.45
CA ALA A 101 -8.41 -3.21 4.63
C ALA A 101 -7.67 -4.36 3.92
N ASP A 102 -7.14 -4.11 2.72
CA ASP A 102 -6.41 -5.11 1.93
C ASP A 102 -5.06 -5.43 2.56
N TYR A 103 -4.36 -4.40 3.00
CA TYR A 103 -3.05 -4.55 3.62
C TYR A 103 -3.11 -5.03 5.06
N ARG A 104 -4.19 -4.76 5.79
CA ARG A 104 -4.46 -5.38 7.09
C ARG A 104 -4.49 -6.89 6.97
N ARG A 105 -5.10 -7.45 5.92
CA ARG A 105 -5.13 -8.91 5.71
C ARG A 105 -3.75 -9.53 5.53
N LYS A 106 -2.75 -8.77 5.08
CA LYS A 106 -1.35 -9.23 4.93
C LYS A 106 -0.60 -9.32 6.26
N VAL A 107 -1.04 -8.61 7.29
CA VAL A 107 -0.49 -8.69 8.66
C VAL A 107 -1.34 -9.56 9.58
N CYS A 108 -2.24 -10.36 9.02
CA CYS A 108 -3.09 -11.28 9.76
C CYS A 108 -2.80 -12.73 9.36
N LEU A 109 -2.36 -13.52 10.33
CA LEU A 109 -1.90 -14.89 10.14
C LEU A 109 -3.07 -15.87 10.02
N ARG A 110 -2.92 -16.87 9.15
CA ARG A 110 -3.92 -17.94 8.91
C ARG A 110 -3.36 -19.35 9.10
N ASN A 111 -2.13 -19.47 9.58
CA ASN A 111 -1.44 -20.75 9.75
C ASN A 111 -2.10 -21.68 10.80
N LEU A 112 -2.96 -21.14 11.66
CA LEU A 112 -3.77 -21.91 12.61
C LEU A 112 -5.21 -21.39 12.63
N PRO A 113 -6.20 -22.18 13.08
CA PRO A 113 -7.60 -21.76 13.16
C PRO A 113 -7.84 -20.85 14.37
N TYR A 114 -7.24 -19.66 14.37
CA TYR A 114 -7.30 -18.69 15.46
C TYR A 114 -8.72 -18.21 15.83
N GLY A 115 -9.72 -18.46 14.97
CA GLY A 115 -11.13 -18.20 15.34
C GLY A 115 -11.69 -19.15 16.41
N LYS A 116 -11.00 -20.24 16.74
CA LYS A 116 -11.45 -21.22 17.76
C LYS A 116 -11.00 -20.81 19.15
N GLN A 117 -11.88 -20.98 20.14
CA GLN A 117 -11.58 -20.70 21.55
C GLN A 117 -10.49 -21.63 22.10
N SER A 118 -10.45 -22.88 21.64
CA SER A 118 -9.36 -23.81 21.94
C SER A 118 -8.75 -24.40 20.68
N LEU A 119 -7.44 -24.65 20.76
CA LEU A 119 -6.65 -25.32 19.74
C LEU A 119 -6.13 -26.63 20.32
N VAL A 120 -6.33 -27.72 19.61
CA VAL A 120 -5.83 -29.04 20.00
C VAL A 120 -4.76 -29.46 19.01
N THR A 121 -3.58 -29.82 19.51
CA THR A 121 -2.46 -30.29 18.70
C THR A 121 -1.97 -31.65 19.19
N SER A 122 -1.28 -32.36 18.31
CA SER A 122 -0.52 -33.56 18.69
C SER A 122 0.74 -33.13 19.45
N PRO A 123 1.16 -33.83 20.52
CA PRO A 123 2.44 -33.59 21.19
C PRO A 123 3.64 -33.74 20.24
N PHE A 124 3.46 -34.49 19.15
CA PHE A 124 4.50 -34.72 18.13
C PHE A 124 4.57 -33.62 17.06
N ASP A 125 3.60 -32.70 17.00
CA ASP A 125 3.63 -31.57 16.07
C ASP A 125 4.50 -30.43 16.64
N GLN A 126 5.81 -30.61 16.51
CA GLN A 126 6.80 -29.69 17.09
C GLN A 126 6.65 -28.25 16.57
N ALA A 127 6.30 -28.07 15.29
CA ALA A 127 6.17 -26.74 14.70
C ALA A 127 4.98 -25.98 15.27
N SER A 128 3.79 -26.60 15.28
CA SER A 128 2.60 -25.98 15.88
C SER A 128 2.81 -25.73 17.38
N ASN A 129 3.42 -26.66 18.10
CA ASN A 129 3.66 -26.54 19.53
C ASN A 129 4.71 -25.48 19.88
N ALA A 130 5.76 -25.33 19.06
CA ALA A 130 6.75 -24.27 19.23
C ALA A 130 6.14 -22.90 19.00
N TRP A 131 5.37 -22.74 17.90
CA TRP A 131 4.66 -21.51 17.60
C TRP A 131 3.65 -21.15 18.69
N LEU A 132 2.80 -22.10 19.11
CA LEU A 132 1.86 -21.89 20.22
C LEU A 132 2.61 -21.58 21.53
N GLY A 133 3.79 -22.16 21.75
CA GLY A 133 4.66 -21.81 22.87
C GLY A 133 5.08 -20.34 22.88
N GLU A 134 5.41 -19.76 21.73
CA GLU A 134 5.67 -18.31 21.62
C GLU A 134 4.41 -17.48 21.88
N LEU A 135 3.25 -17.92 21.39
CA LEU A 135 1.98 -17.26 21.66
C LEU A 135 1.57 -17.34 23.14
N VAL A 136 1.91 -18.42 23.84
CA VAL A 136 1.74 -18.54 25.30
C VAL A 136 2.64 -17.55 26.03
N LYS A 137 3.92 -17.44 25.65
CA LYS A 137 4.85 -16.45 26.23
C LYS A 137 4.36 -15.01 25.98
N ALA A 138 3.71 -14.76 24.85
CA ALA A 138 3.10 -13.48 24.51
C ALA A 138 1.73 -13.23 25.20
N GLY A 139 1.22 -14.19 25.97
CA GLY A 139 -0.04 -14.08 26.71
C GLY A 139 -1.31 -14.25 25.88
N LEU A 140 -1.20 -14.73 24.64
CA LEU A 140 -2.34 -15.00 23.76
C LEU A 140 -3.03 -16.33 24.08
N TYR A 141 -2.27 -17.32 24.54
CA TYR A 141 -2.81 -18.62 24.95
C TYR A 141 -2.36 -18.97 26.36
N ALA A 142 -3.19 -19.75 27.07
CA ALA A 142 -2.78 -20.41 28.29
C ALA A 142 -1.81 -21.57 27.99
N ALA A 143 -0.98 -21.93 28.97
CA ALA A 143 -0.12 -23.11 28.88
C ALA A 143 -0.95 -24.37 28.57
N PRO A 144 -0.43 -25.30 27.74
CA PRO A 144 -1.22 -26.41 27.24
C PRO A 144 -1.61 -27.38 28.36
N GLN A 145 -2.84 -27.87 28.30
CA GLN A 145 -3.31 -28.97 29.13
C GLN A 145 -3.24 -30.27 28.34
N LYS A 146 -2.76 -31.34 28.99
CA LYS A 146 -2.77 -32.67 28.40
C LYS A 146 -4.17 -33.26 28.51
N ILE A 147 -4.80 -33.51 27.38
CA ILE A 147 -6.09 -34.19 27.30
C ILE A 147 -5.89 -35.58 26.69
N SER A 148 -6.62 -36.57 27.19
CA SER A 148 -6.57 -37.94 26.67
C SER A 148 -7.93 -38.31 26.13
N ASN A 149 -8.02 -38.48 24.81
CA ASN A 149 -9.26 -38.81 24.12
C ASN A 149 -9.31 -40.31 23.75
N GLY A 150 -8.81 -41.17 24.64
CA GLY A 150 -8.78 -42.61 24.45
C GLY A 150 -7.89 -43.03 23.26
N PHE A 151 -8.51 -43.56 22.20
CA PHE A 151 -7.83 -44.19 21.06
C PHE A 151 -6.82 -43.29 20.34
N PHE A 152 -6.98 -41.96 20.40
CA PHE A 152 -6.14 -41.01 19.67
C PHE A 152 -4.87 -40.55 20.40
N GLY A 153 -4.58 -41.13 21.58
CA GLY A 153 -3.42 -40.78 22.38
C GLY A 153 -3.55 -39.45 23.12
N GLU A 154 -2.45 -39.02 23.75
CA GLU A 154 -2.36 -37.73 24.45
C GLU A 154 -2.37 -36.59 23.44
N GLN A 155 -3.16 -35.55 23.71
CA GLN A 155 -3.22 -34.32 22.92
C GLN A 155 -2.95 -33.11 23.82
N LEU A 156 -2.48 -32.01 23.23
CA LEU A 156 -2.27 -30.74 23.92
C LEU A 156 -3.39 -29.77 23.56
N GLU A 157 -4.12 -29.29 24.55
CA GLU A 157 -5.14 -28.26 24.38
C GLU A 157 -4.63 -26.90 24.86
N TYR A 158 -4.71 -25.90 23.98
CA TYR A 158 -4.36 -24.51 24.23
C TYR A 158 -5.64 -23.67 24.24
N GLN A 159 -5.89 -22.97 25.35
CA GLN A 159 -7.06 -22.10 25.52
C GLN A 159 -6.71 -20.64 25.23
N GLN A 160 -7.55 -19.94 24.47
CA GLN A 160 -7.36 -18.52 24.19
C GLN A 160 -7.61 -17.64 25.40
N THR A 161 -6.75 -16.64 25.57
CA THR A 161 -6.98 -15.54 26.52
C THR A 161 -7.89 -14.46 25.93
N ASP A 162 -8.33 -13.51 26.75
CA ASP A 162 -9.01 -12.30 26.26
C ASP A 162 -8.13 -11.48 25.29
N LEU A 163 -6.82 -11.47 25.52
CA LEU A 163 -5.87 -10.80 24.64
C LEU A 163 -5.87 -11.45 23.25
N ALA A 164 -5.90 -12.79 23.15
CA ALA A 164 -6.03 -13.45 21.86
C ALA A 164 -7.35 -13.12 21.17
N ARG A 165 -8.48 -13.13 21.90
CA ARG A 165 -9.78 -12.80 21.32
C ARG A 165 -9.81 -11.42 20.67
N THR A 166 -9.17 -10.43 21.28
CA THR A 166 -9.06 -9.07 20.72
C THR A 166 -8.05 -8.95 19.58
N ALA A 167 -7.04 -9.81 19.55
CA ALA A 167 -6.04 -9.86 18.48
C ALA A 167 -6.52 -10.63 17.23
N VAL A 168 -7.62 -11.37 17.32
CA VAL A 168 -8.18 -12.15 16.22
C VAL A 168 -9.23 -11.34 15.47
N VAL A 169 -9.04 -11.16 14.16
CA VAL A 169 -9.98 -10.51 13.25
C VAL A 169 -10.30 -11.46 12.10
N ASP A 170 -11.58 -11.73 11.86
CA ASP A 170 -12.06 -12.67 10.83
C ASP A 170 -11.39 -14.06 10.91
N GLY A 171 -11.16 -14.55 12.14
CA GLY A 171 -10.52 -15.83 12.40
C GLY A 171 -9.00 -15.87 12.17
N ARG A 172 -8.37 -14.70 11.99
CA ARG A 172 -6.94 -14.53 11.74
C ARG A 172 -6.26 -13.79 12.88
N LEU A 173 -5.04 -14.18 13.24
CA LEU A 173 -4.29 -13.48 14.29
C LEU A 173 -3.53 -12.29 13.69
N CYS A 174 -3.91 -11.06 14.05
CA CYS A 174 -3.37 -9.84 13.44
C CYS A 174 -2.28 -9.19 14.31
N VAL A 175 -1.13 -8.88 13.71
CA VAL A 175 0.02 -8.28 14.41
C VAL A 175 0.08 -6.75 14.33
N GLY A 176 -0.86 -6.11 13.64
CA GLY A 176 -0.96 -4.66 13.50
C GLY A 176 -2.22 -4.24 12.73
N SER A 177 -2.41 -2.93 12.54
CA SER A 177 -3.56 -2.40 11.82
C SER A 177 -3.40 -2.44 10.29
N GLY A 178 -2.18 -2.65 9.80
CA GLY A 178 -1.82 -2.69 8.39
C GLY A 178 -0.31 -2.81 8.24
N ILE A 179 0.20 -2.43 7.07
CA ILE A 179 1.65 -2.24 6.88
C ILE A 179 1.95 -0.77 6.60
N GLU A 180 3.18 -0.38 6.89
CA GLU A 180 3.76 0.89 6.45
C GLU A 180 5.10 0.64 5.77
N ALA A 181 5.42 1.44 4.75
CA ALA A 181 6.70 1.34 4.10
C ALA A 181 7.79 1.95 4.99
N VAL A 182 8.91 1.26 5.12
CA VAL A 182 10.08 1.68 5.90
C VAL A 182 11.13 2.30 4.97
N ALA A 183 11.41 1.66 3.83
CA ALA A 183 12.42 2.13 2.91
C ALA A 183 12.17 1.61 1.49
N VAL A 184 12.42 2.45 0.48
CA VAL A 184 12.60 2.00 -0.90
C VAL A 184 14.06 1.55 -1.08
N THR A 185 14.23 0.26 -1.36
CA THR A 185 15.54 -0.38 -1.46
C THR A 185 16.10 -0.34 -2.87
N GLN A 186 15.24 -0.56 -3.87
CA GLN A 186 15.63 -0.61 -5.28
C GLN A 186 14.46 -0.20 -6.18
N TRP A 187 14.74 0.35 -7.36
CA TRP A 187 13.73 0.54 -8.39
C TRP A 187 14.30 0.35 -9.79
N SER A 188 13.43 0.06 -10.75
CA SER A 188 13.79 0.02 -12.17
C SER A 188 13.79 1.44 -12.76
N PRO A 189 14.67 1.75 -13.72
CA PRO A 189 14.56 2.99 -14.50
C PRO A 189 13.14 3.15 -15.08
N PRO A 190 12.57 4.36 -15.11
CA PRO A 190 11.26 4.60 -15.73
C PRO A 190 11.22 4.15 -17.19
N GLN A 191 10.21 3.38 -17.55
CA GLN A 191 10.00 2.90 -18.90
C GLN A 191 8.72 3.50 -19.47
N ALA A 192 8.77 3.95 -20.72
CA ALA A 192 7.61 4.51 -21.40
C ALA A 192 6.72 3.40 -21.96
N MET A 193 5.44 3.44 -21.61
CA MET A 193 4.41 2.51 -22.06
C MET A 193 3.25 3.34 -22.62
N GLY A 194 3.34 3.65 -23.92
CA GLY A 194 2.48 4.68 -24.51
C GLY A 194 2.82 6.05 -23.90
N GLU A 195 1.83 6.73 -23.34
CA GLU A 195 2.01 8.03 -22.67
C GLU A 195 2.37 7.90 -21.17
N LEU A 196 2.29 6.69 -20.61
CA LEU A 196 2.55 6.45 -19.19
C LEU A 196 4.02 6.09 -18.97
N LEU A 197 4.64 6.67 -17.93
CA LEU A 197 5.91 6.16 -17.40
C LEU A 197 5.63 5.17 -16.28
N VAL A 198 6.32 4.04 -16.31
CA VAL A 198 6.16 2.96 -15.33
C VAL A 198 7.50 2.63 -14.69
N SER A 199 7.49 2.35 -13.38
CA SER A 199 8.66 1.88 -12.64
C SER A 199 8.23 0.82 -11.62
N GLN A 200 9.04 -0.22 -11.48
CA GLN A 200 8.85 -1.22 -10.43
C GLN A 200 9.76 -0.86 -9.25
N VAL A 201 9.20 -0.91 -8.05
CA VAL A 201 9.87 -0.52 -6.81
C VAL A 201 9.87 -1.68 -5.82
N ARG A 202 11.04 -1.96 -5.25
CA ARG A 202 11.22 -2.83 -4.08
C ARG A 202 11.26 -1.96 -2.83
N TYR A 203 10.50 -2.35 -1.82
CA TYR A 203 10.44 -1.64 -0.56
C TYR A 203 10.35 -2.59 0.62
N ASP A 204 10.95 -2.19 1.72
CA ASP A 204 10.80 -2.84 3.02
C ASP A 204 9.55 -2.29 3.71
N PHE A 205 8.83 -3.13 4.44
CA PHE A 205 7.66 -2.76 5.21
C PHE A 205 7.68 -3.36 6.62
N GLN A 206 6.93 -2.73 7.51
CA GLN A 206 6.69 -3.24 8.86
C GLN A 206 5.21 -3.13 9.22
N PRO A 207 4.74 -3.86 10.26
CA PRO A 207 3.39 -3.68 10.77
C PRO A 207 3.18 -2.26 11.25
N ARG A 208 2.14 -1.60 10.74
CA ARG A 208 1.71 -0.29 11.23
C ARG A 208 0.97 -0.48 12.54
N GLN A 209 1.33 0.31 13.55
CA GLN A 209 0.80 0.20 14.92
C GLN A 209 0.87 -1.26 15.43
N PRO A 210 2.09 -1.79 15.62
CA PRO A 210 2.25 -3.16 16.07
C PRO A 210 1.59 -3.36 17.44
N VAL A 211 0.93 -4.49 17.59
CA VAL A 211 0.31 -4.89 18.86
C VAL A 211 1.36 -5.12 19.94
N ALA A 212 1.01 -4.83 21.19
CA ALA A 212 1.94 -4.91 22.32
C ALA A 212 2.49 -6.33 22.56
N TRP A 213 1.74 -7.37 22.17
CA TRP A 213 2.15 -8.76 22.33
C TRP A 213 3.15 -9.23 21.26
N LEU A 214 3.43 -8.44 20.22
CA LEU A 214 4.39 -8.77 19.16
C LEU A 214 5.83 -8.73 19.70
N THR A 215 6.24 -9.83 20.34
CA THR A 215 7.59 -9.99 20.90
C THR A 215 8.65 -10.02 19.79
N PRO A 216 9.93 -9.75 20.11
CA PRO A 216 11.03 -9.88 19.14
C PRO A 216 11.13 -11.28 18.51
N ALA A 217 10.83 -12.34 19.27
CA ALA A 217 10.83 -13.71 18.78
C ALA A 217 9.74 -13.93 17.72
N ILE A 218 8.51 -13.52 18.02
CA ILE A 218 7.39 -13.59 17.06
C ILE A 218 7.68 -12.72 15.84
N ARG A 219 8.21 -11.50 16.03
CA ARG A 219 8.57 -10.62 14.92
C ARG A 219 9.60 -11.26 13.99
N ARG A 220 10.60 -11.93 14.55
CA ARG A 220 11.63 -12.64 13.77
C ARG A 220 11.06 -13.84 13.01
N GLU A 221 10.17 -14.61 13.64
CA GLU A 221 9.49 -15.73 12.98
C GLU A 221 8.68 -15.24 11.76
N LEU A 222 8.03 -14.08 11.87
CA LEU A 222 7.16 -13.56 10.82
C LEU A 222 7.87 -12.75 9.74
N PHE A 223 8.96 -12.05 10.08
CA PHE A 223 9.60 -11.07 9.21
C PHE A 223 11.13 -11.29 9.08
N GLY A 224 11.64 -12.43 9.55
CA GLY A 224 13.06 -12.73 9.56
C GLY A 224 13.87 -11.86 10.54
N GLU A 225 15.20 -12.05 10.53
CA GLU A 225 16.13 -11.35 11.44
C GLU A 225 16.10 -9.82 11.31
N ALA A 226 15.75 -9.31 10.13
CA ALA A 226 15.64 -7.87 9.91
C ALA A 226 14.38 -7.27 10.55
N GLY A 227 13.41 -8.11 10.96
CA GLY A 227 12.16 -7.69 11.58
C GLY A 227 11.25 -6.86 10.67
N LYS A 228 11.45 -6.96 9.34
CA LYS A 228 10.73 -6.23 8.30
C LYS A 228 10.50 -7.15 7.10
N GLY A 229 9.34 -7.00 6.47
CA GLY A 229 9.03 -7.72 5.23
C GLY A 229 9.57 -6.96 4.01
N GLU A 230 9.73 -7.65 2.89
CA GLU A 230 10.07 -7.05 1.60
C GLU A 230 8.92 -7.24 0.61
N ALA A 231 8.59 -6.19 -0.15
CA ALA A 231 7.55 -6.23 -1.17
C ALA A 231 7.99 -5.53 -2.46
N ARG A 232 7.31 -5.88 -3.56
CA ARG A 232 7.42 -5.24 -4.86
C ARG A 232 6.10 -4.59 -5.22
N ILE A 233 6.17 -3.40 -5.82
CA ILE A 233 5.00 -2.67 -6.26
C ILE A 233 5.30 -1.89 -7.52
N MET A 234 4.28 -1.69 -8.34
CA MET A 234 4.39 -0.92 -9.57
C MET A 234 3.85 0.48 -9.36
N LEU A 235 4.59 1.47 -9.85
CA LEU A 235 4.14 2.84 -9.91
C LEU A 235 4.04 3.30 -11.36
N LEU A 236 3.03 4.11 -11.64
CA LEU A 236 2.89 4.87 -12.87
C LEU A 236 2.99 6.36 -12.58
N ARG A 237 3.48 7.12 -13.56
CA ARG A 237 3.43 8.57 -13.53
C ARG A 237 2.19 9.08 -14.25
N LYS A 238 1.20 9.55 -13.49
CA LYS A 238 -0.04 10.20 -13.99
C LYS A 238 -0.08 11.64 -13.56
N ASP A 239 -0.43 12.53 -14.48
CA ASP A 239 -0.49 13.98 -14.23
C ASP A 239 0.82 14.51 -13.61
N GLY A 240 1.95 13.99 -14.09
CA GLY A 240 3.28 14.31 -13.58
C GLY A 240 3.62 13.72 -12.21
N ARG A 241 2.76 12.93 -11.56
CA ARG A 241 2.98 12.35 -10.22
C ARG A 241 3.06 10.84 -10.24
N TRP A 242 3.97 10.29 -9.44
CA TRP A 242 4.07 8.85 -9.27
C TRP A 242 2.98 8.35 -8.32
N GLN A 243 2.27 7.31 -8.73
CA GLN A 243 1.18 6.70 -8.01
C GLN A 243 1.26 5.18 -8.19
N VAL A 244 0.86 4.41 -7.19
CA VAL A 244 0.79 2.95 -7.29
C VAL A 244 -0.27 2.55 -8.32
N ALA A 245 0.04 1.55 -9.13
CA ALA A 245 -0.90 0.97 -10.08
C ALA A 245 -2.00 0.17 -9.39
N ASP A 246 -3.25 0.56 -9.60
CA ASP A 246 -4.38 -0.26 -9.17
C ASP A 246 -4.46 -1.56 -9.98
N ASP A 247 -5.37 -2.47 -9.60
CA ASP A 247 -5.49 -3.78 -10.25
C ASP A 247 -5.91 -3.66 -11.72
N GLY A 248 -6.83 -2.75 -12.05
CA GLY A 248 -7.30 -2.57 -13.43
C GLY A 248 -6.22 -1.97 -14.33
N GLU A 249 -5.44 -1.05 -13.80
CA GLU A 249 -4.32 -0.41 -14.50
C GLU A 249 -3.18 -1.39 -14.74
N ARG A 250 -2.86 -2.25 -13.77
CA ARG A 250 -1.90 -3.33 -13.96
C ARG A 250 -2.32 -4.25 -15.11
N GLN A 251 -3.58 -4.70 -15.12
CA GLN A 251 -4.12 -5.53 -16.20
C GLN A 251 -4.07 -4.82 -17.56
N ALA A 252 -4.42 -3.54 -17.61
CA ALA A 252 -4.36 -2.75 -18.84
C ALA A 252 -2.92 -2.59 -19.36
N LEU A 253 -1.96 -2.37 -18.47
CA LEU A 253 -0.54 -2.25 -18.81
C LEU A 253 0.05 -3.58 -19.31
N GLU A 254 -0.32 -4.70 -18.69
CA GLU A 254 0.04 -6.05 -19.15
C GLU A 254 -0.45 -6.30 -20.58
N ALA A 255 -1.72 -5.98 -20.84
CA ALA A 255 -2.32 -6.10 -22.17
C ALA A 255 -1.62 -5.18 -23.19
N ALA A 256 -1.34 -3.93 -22.84
CA ALA A 256 -0.69 -2.96 -23.71
C ALA A 256 0.73 -3.40 -24.09
N VAL A 257 1.49 -3.91 -23.13
CA VAL A 257 2.81 -4.51 -23.36
C VAL A 257 2.72 -5.67 -24.33
N PHE A 258 1.81 -6.60 -24.06
CA PHE A 258 1.64 -7.79 -24.87
C PHE A 258 1.38 -7.42 -26.33
N MET A 259 0.51 -6.43 -26.56
CA MET A 259 0.22 -5.92 -27.89
C MET A 259 1.41 -5.23 -28.58
N GLN A 260 2.22 -4.45 -27.84
CA GLN A 260 3.43 -3.83 -28.41
C GLN A 260 4.46 -4.86 -28.86
N ALA A 261 4.57 -5.98 -28.14
CA ALA A 261 5.47 -7.06 -28.50
C ALA A 261 5.06 -7.73 -29.81
N LEU A 262 3.77 -8.07 -29.92
CA LEU A 262 3.19 -8.63 -31.14
C LEU A 262 3.40 -7.69 -32.35
N ALA A 263 3.27 -6.38 -32.13
CA ALA A 263 3.50 -5.38 -33.17
C ALA A 263 4.97 -5.26 -33.61
N LYS A 264 5.93 -5.43 -32.69
CA LYS A 264 7.37 -5.30 -32.99
C LYS A 264 7.97 -6.51 -33.71
N GLU A 265 7.45 -7.71 -33.46
CA GLU A 265 8.09 -8.95 -33.95
C GLU A 265 7.41 -9.56 -35.18
N GLY A 266 6.29 -9.00 -35.62
CA GLY A 266 5.53 -9.50 -36.77
C GLY A 266 4.88 -10.85 -36.47
N ILE A 267 3.62 -10.99 -36.85
CA ILE A 267 2.74 -12.10 -36.47
C ILE A 267 3.31 -13.50 -36.84
N GLU A 268 4.27 -13.58 -37.77
CA GLU A 268 4.78 -14.85 -38.32
C GLU A 268 6.06 -15.41 -37.66
N ARG A 269 6.83 -14.63 -36.87
CA ARG A 269 8.03 -15.13 -36.15
C ARG A 269 7.91 -15.11 -34.63
N ALA A 270 6.79 -14.62 -34.10
CA ALA A 270 6.59 -14.31 -32.68
C ALA A 270 6.36 -15.51 -31.74
N GLY A 271 6.38 -16.76 -32.24
CA GLY A 271 5.94 -17.93 -31.47
C GLY A 271 6.82 -18.25 -30.24
N GLU A 272 8.16 -18.28 -30.38
CA GLU A 272 9.02 -18.91 -29.36
C GLU A 272 10.15 -18.04 -28.80
N GLN A 273 10.85 -17.22 -29.60
CA GLN A 273 11.98 -16.38 -29.11
C GLN A 273 11.52 -15.02 -28.55
N ALA A 274 10.59 -14.40 -29.26
CA ALA A 274 9.82 -13.23 -28.87
C ALA A 274 9.13 -13.38 -27.51
N SER A 275 8.40 -14.50 -27.38
CA SER A 275 7.63 -14.82 -26.20
C SER A 275 8.51 -15.10 -24.98
N THR A 276 9.75 -15.59 -25.14
CA THR A 276 10.68 -15.79 -24.01
C THR A 276 11.27 -14.48 -23.51
N GLY A 277 11.71 -13.60 -24.41
CA GLY A 277 12.25 -12.28 -24.04
C GLY A 277 11.19 -11.36 -23.43
N LEU A 278 10.01 -11.32 -24.06
CA LEU A 278 8.86 -10.57 -23.55
C LEU A 278 8.31 -11.16 -22.26
N LYS A 279 8.11 -12.49 -22.14
CA LYS A 279 7.67 -13.10 -20.88
C LYS A 279 8.68 -12.89 -19.76
N ALA A 280 9.99 -12.90 -20.05
CA ALA A 280 11.00 -12.59 -19.05
C ALA A 280 10.96 -11.12 -18.62
N TRP A 281 10.68 -10.20 -19.54
CA TRP A 281 10.56 -8.76 -19.24
C TRP A 281 9.24 -8.41 -18.55
N LEU A 282 8.10 -8.88 -19.06
CA LEU A 282 6.79 -8.86 -18.41
C LEU A 282 6.87 -9.52 -17.04
N GLY A 283 7.48 -10.70 -16.92
CA GLY A 283 7.69 -11.38 -15.65
C GLY A 283 8.49 -10.55 -14.64
N ARG A 284 9.41 -9.71 -15.12
CA ARG A 284 10.14 -8.75 -14.26
C ARG A 284 9.27 -7.57 -13.85
N LEU A 285 8.49 -6.97 -14.77
CA LEU A 285 7.68 -5.78 -14.49
C LEU A 285 6.33 -6.09 -13.83
N PHE A 286 5.56 -6.95 -14.46
CA PHE A 286 4.16 -7.28 -14.18
C PHE A 286 3.94 -8.71 -13.71
N GLY A 287 4.99 -9.54 -13.77
CA GLY A 287 4.88 -10.95 -13.43
C GLY A 287 4.14 -11.12 -12.11
N PRO A 288 3.32 -12.18 -11.98
CA PRO A 288 2.80 -12.56 -10.69
C PRO A 288 3.98 -12.52 -9.74
N ALA A 289 3.84 -11.87 -8.58
CA ALA A 289 4.86 -11.92 -7.56
C ALA A 289 5.20 -13.41 -7.40
N GLU A 290 6.37 -13.79 -7.92
CA GLU A 290 6.81 -15.18 -7.96
C GLU A 290 6.54 -15.73 -6.58
N PRO A 291 5.77 -16.84 -6.44
CA PRO A 291 5.27 -17.24 -5.13
C PRO A 291 6.47 -17.28 -4.19
N SER A 292 6.40 -16.44 -3.16
CA SER A 292 7.50 -16.30 -2.22
C SER A 292 7.74 -17.65 -1.55
N ALA A 293 8.90 -17.83 -0.90
CA ALA A 293 9.12 -19.05 -0.14
C ALA A 293 7.96 -19.31 0.84
N ASP A 294 7.41 -18.23 1.42
CA ASP A 294 6.27 -18.27 2.34
C ASP A 294 4.94 -18.59 1.64
N ASP A 295 4.68 -18.04 0.45
CA ASP A 295 3.47 -18.36 -0.32
C ASP A 295 3.40 -19.84 -0.68
N ILE A 296 4.54 -20.40 -1.13
CA ILE A 296 4.66 -21.83 -1.46
C ILE A 296 4.50 -22.67 -0.20
N TRP A 297 5.08 -22.22 0.93
CA TRP A 297 4.97 -22.93 2.20
C TRP A 297 3.53 -22.93 2.73
N LEU A 298 2.83 -21.80 2.65
CA LEU A 298 1.43 -21.70 3.05
C LEU A 298 0.53 -22.57 2.19
N ALA A 299 0.75 -22.61 0.87
CA ALA A 299 0.03 -23.52 -0.02
C ALA A 299 0.30 -25.00 0.34
N LEU A 300 1.55 -25.36 0.65
CA LEU A 300 1.93 -26.69 1.13
C LEU A 300 1.27 -27.09 2.45
N LEU A 301 1.16 -26.14 3.39
CA LEU A 301 0.47 -26.38 4.66
C LEU A 301 -1.03 -26.56 4.48
N ASP A 302 -1.65 -25.82 3.56
CA ASP A 302 -3.07 -25.96 3.24
C ASP A 302 -3.35 -27.33 2.61
N TYR A 303 -2.47 -27.79 1.72
CA TYR A 303 -2.56 -29.12 1.10
C TYR A 303 -2.23 -30.27 2.08
N SER A 304 -1.19 -30.12 2.89
CA SER A 304 -0.74 -31.12 3.85
C SER A 304 -0.22 -30.46 5.14
N PRO A 305 -1.08 -30.32 6.16
CA PRO A 305 -0.71 -29.74 7.44
C PRO A 305 0.45 -30.47 8.15
N LEU A 306 0.69 -31.74 7.81
CA LEU A 306 1.77 -32.56 8.36
C LEU A 306 3.17 -32.03 8.00
N LEU A 307 3.27 -31.22 6.93
CA LEU A 307 4.51 -30.59 6.51
C LEU A 307 5.00 -29.50 7.47
N ALA A 308 4.16 -29.01 8.39
CA ALA A 308 4.55 -27.99 9.37
C ALA A 308 5.85 -28.34 10.11
N SER A 309 6.00 -29.61 10.49
CA SER A 309 7.21 -30.14 11.17
C SER A 309 8.51 -30.04 10.35
N GLN A 310 8.44 -29.83 9.03
CA GLN A 310 9.59 -29.83 8.13
C GLN A 310 10.04 -28.42 7.69
N GLN A 311 9.51 -27.36 8.29
CA GLN A 311 9.83 -25.97 7.94
C GLN A 311 11.34 -25.68 7.99
N GLN A 312 12.08 -26.26 8.93
CA GLN A 312 13.54 -26.05 9.04
C GLN A 312 14.34 -26.68 7.90
N GLY A 313 13.77 -27.66 7.18
CA GLY A 313 14.36 -28.26 5.99
C GLY A 313 13.83 -27.67 4.68
N TYR A 314 12.90 -26.70 4.78
CA TYR A 314 12.26 -26.09 3.64
C TYR A 314 13.14 -25.00 3.02
N ALA A 315 13.35 -25.11 1.71
CA ALA A 315 13.94 -24.02 0.95
C ALA A 315 13.38 -24.00 -0.46
N LYS A 316 12.88 -22.85 -0.88
CA LYS A 316 12.61 -22.56 -2.29
C LYS A 316 13.93 -22.57 -3.06
N GLN A 317 14.01 -23.30 -4.18
CA GLN A 317 15.19 -23.33 -5.04
C GLN A 317 14.98 -22.48 -6.30
N ASP A 318 14.03 -22.88 -7.15
CA ASP A 318 13.71 -22.20 -8.41
C ASP A 318 12.21 -22.30 -8.70
N CYS A 319 11.63 -21.30 -9.35
CA CYS A 319 10.26 -21.37 -9.84
C CYS A 319 10.22 -20.97 -11.31
N THR A 320 9.47 -21.74 -12.10
CA THR A 320 9.26 -21.46 -13.51
C THR A 320 7.77 -21.36 -13.78
N ALA A 321 7.30 -20.25 -14.33
CA ALA A 321 5.91 -20.11 -14.76
C ALA A 321 5.61 -21.10 -15.91
N LEU A 322 4.44 -21.75 -15.89
CA LEU A 322 4.04 -22.64 -16.97
C LEU A 322 3.57 -21.85 -18.17
N ALA A 323 4.10 -22.20 -19.34
CA ALA A 323 3.86 -21.45 -20.58
C ALA A 323 2.38 -21.36 -20.98
N GLN A 324 1.55 -22.31 -20.54
CA GLN A 324 0.12 -22.45 -20.90
C GLN A 324 -0.85 -21.94 -19.81
N GLN A 325 -0.36 -21.61 -18.61
CA GLN A 325 -1.19 -21.17 -17.49
C GLN A 325 -0.47 -20.03 -16.74
N PRO A 326 -0.83 -18.75 -16.99
CA PRO A 326 -0.09 -17.59 -16.50
C PRO A 326 -0.10 -17.45 -14.97
N ASP A 327 -1.10 -18.02 -14.31
CA ASP A 327 -1.23 -18.07 -12.86
C ASP A 327 -0.69 -19.36 -12.23
N THR A 328 -0.02 -20.22 -13.02
CA THR A 328 0.53 -21.49 -12.54
C THR A 328 2.05 -21.52 -12.60
N PHE A 329 2.71 -21.84 -11.48
CA PHE A 329 4.15 -21.95 -11.34
C PHE A 329 4.55 -23.38 -11.00
N SER A 330 5.58 -23.89 -11.67
CA SER A 330 6.30 -25.10 -11.26
C SER A 330 7.50 -24.68 -10.42
N CYS A 331 7.42 -24.85 -9.12
CA CYS A 331 8.48 -24.52 -8.17
C CYS A 331 9.24 -25.76 -7.71
N ARG A 332 10.57 -25.73 -7.78
CA ARG A 332 11.43 -26.69 -7.12
C ARG A 332 11.68 -26.24 -5.68
N ILE A 333 11.37 -27.11 -4.75
CA ILE A 333 11.55 -26.91 -3.32
C ILE A 333 12.48 -27.99 -2.76
N ARG A 334 13.11 -27.71 -1.62
CA ARG A 334 13.80 -28.70 -0.78
C ARG A 334 12.92 -28.95 0.43
N VAL A 335 12.66 -30.21 0.77
CA VAL A 335 11.93 -30.62 1.97
C VAL A 335 12.54 -31.93 2.46
N GLY A 336 12.85 -32.06 3.75
CA GLY A 336 13.32 -33.33 4.34
C GLY A 336 14.57 -33.94 3.70
N GLY A 337 15.49 -33.11 3.19
CA GLY A 337 16.73 -33.54 2.50
C GLY A 337 16.55 -33.92 1.02
N GLY A 338 15.32 -34.03 0.53
CA GLY A 338 14.98 -34.24 -0.88
C GLY A 338 14.65 -32.94 -1.59
N SER A 339 14.62 -32.97 -2.93
CA SER A 339 14.12 -31.86 -3.74
C SER A 339 12.89 -32.32 -4.52
N GLU A 340 11.80 -31.57 -4.39
CA GLU A 340 10.52 -31.88 -5.02
C GLU A 340 10.09 -30.73 -5.93
N ARG A 341 9.22 -31.03 -6.90
CA ARG A 341 8.57 -30.03 -7.73
C ARG A 341 7.10 -29.95 -7.36
N VAL A 342 6.65 -28.73 -7.13
CA VAL A 342 5.28 -28.40 -6.80
C VAL A 342 4.70 -27.47 -7.86
N LEU A 343 3.46 -27.74 -8.24
CA LEU A 343 2.67 -26.87 -9.09
C LEU A 343 1.85 -25.97 -8.19
N LEU A 344 1.86 -24.67 -8.43
CA LEU A 344 1.08 -23.70 -7.66
C LEU A 344 0.25 -22.88 -8.61
N SER A 345 -1.05 -22.80 -8.41
CA SER A 345 -1.96 -21.93 -9.15
C SER A 345 -2.54 -20.85 -8.23
N LYS A 346 -2.93 -19.68 -8.75
CA LYS A 346 -3.79 -18.76 -8.00
C LYS A 346 -5.26 -19.12 -8.16
N ASN A 347 -5.98 -19.13 -7.04
CA ASN A 347 -7.44 -19.22 -7.06
C ASN A 347 -8.09 -17.85 -7.39
N GLY A 348 -9.42 -17.81 -7.51
CA GLY A 348 -10.17 -16.58 -7.82
C GLY A 348 -10.03 -15.45 -6.79
N ASP A 349 -9.54 -15.77 -5.59
CA ASP A 349 -9.25 -14.80 -4.53
C ASP A 349 -7.78 -14.33 -4.54
N GLY A 350 -6.99 -14.77 -5.53
CA GLY A 350 -5.58 -14.42 -5.70
C GLY A 350 -4.62 -15.14 -4.75
N VAL A 351 -5.06 -16.20 -4.08
CA VAL A 351 -4.27 -17.02 -3.15
C VAL A 351 -3.63 -18.21 -3.88
N TRP A 352 -2.37 -18.49 -3.57
CA TRP A 352 -1.64 -19.64 -4.12
C TRP A 352 -2.13 -20.96 -3.50
N GLN A 353 -2.42 -21.94 -4.35
CA GLN A 353 -2.85 -23.31 -3.99
C GLN A 353 -2.10 -24.33 -4.86
N LEU A 354 -1.91 -25.55 -4.34
CA LEU A 354 -1.25 -26.66 -5.04
C LEU A 354 -2.14 -27.31 -6.12
#